data_AF-A0A836RTW1-F1
#
_entry.id   AF-A0A836RTW1-F1
#
_cell.length_a   1.000
_cell.length_b   1.000
_cell.length_c   1.000
_cell.angle_alpha   90.00
_cell.angle_beta   90.00
_cell.angle_gamma   90.00
#
_symmetry.space_group_name_H-M   'P 1'
#
loop_
_entity.id
_entity.type
_entity.pdbx_description
1 polymer ?
#
loop_
_entity_poly.entity_id
_entity_poly.type
_entity_poly.pdbx_seq_one_letter_code
_entity_poly.pdbx_strand_id
1 'polypeptide(L)'
;MKKKASSIGSVLQNILKQYELEQKYNTNYIIQFWQEIVPENIYKICYPVEINEGKLKIKVSTEAWQTEILNNKKALIQMVNDKTGRDIITDIKVI
;
A
#
# COMPACT_ATOMS: atom_id res chain seq x y z
N MET A 1 45.28 2.65 3.87
CA MET A 1 43.82 2.43 3.88
C MET A 1 43.17 3.29 2.78
N LYS A 2 42.72 2.72 1.66
CA LYS A 2 42.03 3.48 0.61
C LYS A 2 40.54 3.55 0.95
N LYS A 3 40.04 4.70 1.42
CA LYS A 3 38.61 4.99 1.46
C LYS A 3 38.10 4.94 0.02
N LYS A 4 37.40 3.88 -0.38
CA LYS A 4 36.56 3.92 -1.59
C LYS A 4 35.43 4.89 -1.28
N ALA A 5 35.58 6.14 -1.69
CA ALA A 5 34.44 7.02 -1.86
C ALA A 5 33.51 6.30 -2.84
N SER A 6 32.42 5.72 -2.33
CA SER A 6 31.34 5.21 -3.16
C SER A 6 30.94 6.35 -4.10
N SER A 7 31.02 6.10 -5.41
CA SER A 7 30.61 7.11 -6.38
C SER A 7 29.16 7.50 -6.11
N ILE A 8 28.79 8.75 -6.37
CA ILE A 8 27.41 9.23 -6.19
C ILE A 8 26.39 8.30 -6.88
N GLY A 9 26.75 7.72 -8.04
CA GLY A 9 25.92 6.74 -8.73
C GLY A 9 25.70 5.45 -7.94
N SER A 10 26.72 4.92 -7.27
CA SER A 10 26.58 3.72 -6.42
C SER A 10 25.73 3.98 -5.17
N VAL A 11 25.82 5.17 -4.58
CA VAL A 11 24.98 5.57 -3.45
C VAL A 11 23.53 5.71 -3.89
N LEU A 12 23.28 6.39 -5.02
CA LEU A 12 21.93 6.55 -5.57
C LEU A 12 21.29 5.20 -5.93
N GLN A 13 22.04 4.29 -6.55
CA GLN A 13 21.53 2.95 -6.87
C GLN A 13 21.15 2.16 -5.61
N ASN A 14 21.92 2.28 -4.53
CA ASN A 14 21.60 1.62 -3.27
C ASN A 14 20.32 2.21 -2.65
N ILE A 15 20.17 3.53 -2.67
CA ILE A 15 18.95 4.21 -2.18
C ILE A 15 17.72 3.76 -2.98
N LEU A 16 17.81 3.74 -4.32
CA LEU A 16 16.72 3.30 -5.18
C LEU A 16 16.32 1.84 -4.90
N LYS A 17 17.31 0.95 -4.71
CA LYS A 17 17.06 -0.45 -4.33
C LYS A 17 16.41 -0.59 -2.95
N GLN A 18 16.88 0.17 -1.97
CA GLN A 18 16.28 0.18 -0.63
C GLN A 18 14.82 0.63 -0.71
N TYR A 19 14.54 1.70 -1.47
CA TYR A 19 13.19 2.19 -1.69
C TYR A 19 12.30 1.14 -2.37
N GLU A 20 12.79 0.46 -3.41
CA GLU A 20 12.03 -0.59 -4.10
C GLU A 20 11.71 -1.78 -3.18
N LEU A 21 12.68 -2.23 -2.39
CA LEU A 21 12.50 -3.31 -1.40
C LEU A 21 11.46 -2.93 -0.34
N GLU A 22 11.54 -1.70 0.15
CA GLU A 22 10.64 -1.15 1.14
C GLU A 22 9.21 -1.03 0.60
N GLN A 23 9.03 -0.56 -0.63
CA GLN A 23 7.72 -0.51 -1.28
C GLN A 23 7.12 -1.91 -1.46
N LYS A 24 7.93 -2.90 -1.87
CA LYS A 24 7.50 -4.31 -1.97
C LYS A 24 7.09 -4.87 -0.60
N TYR A 25 7.87 -4.59 0.44
CA TYR A 25 7.56 -5.01 1.81
C TYR A 25 6.22 -4.45 2.28
N ASN A 26 6.03 -3.13 2.17
CA ASN A 26 4.80 -2.51 2.66
C ASN A 26 3.56 -2.93 1.85
N THR A 27 3.72 -3.07 0.52
CA THR A 27 2.67 -3.62 -0.33
C THR A 27 2.25 -5.00 0.14
N ASN A 28 3.21 -5.91 0.34
CA ASN A 28 2.91 -7.25 0.82
C ASN A 28 2.31 -7.24 2.23
N TYR A 29 2.79 -6.34 3.11
CA TYR A 29 2.23 -6.16 4.44
C TYR A 29 0.73 -5.80 4.39
N ILE A 30 0.35 -4.85 3.52
CA ILE A 30 -1.07 -4.46 3.37
C ILE A 30 -1.94 -5.64 2.91
N ILE A 31 -1.46 -6.43 1.96
CA ILE A 31 -2.21 -7.59 1.45
C ILE A 31 -2.35 -8.68 2.53
N GLN A 32 -1.27 -9.00 3.25
CA GLN A 32 -1.22 -10.13 4.19
C GLN A 32 -1.89 -9.80 5.53
N PHE A 33 -1.77 -8.56 6.00
CA PHE A 33 -2.21 -8.16 7.35
C PHE A 33 -3.40 -7.20 7.32
N TRP A 34 -4.25 -7.31 6.29
CA TRP A 34 -5.42 -6.44 6.11
C TRP A 34 -6.31 -6.35 7.36
N GLN A 35 -6.57 -7.49 8.02
CA GLN A 35 -7.36 -7.57 9.25
C GLN A 35 -6.82 -6.73 10.41
N GLU A 36 -5.51 -6.49 10.44
CA GLU A 36 -4.85 -5.68 11.48
C GLU A 36 -4.83 -4.18 11.12
N ILE A 37 -5.00 -3.89 9.82
CA ILE A 37 -4.93 -2.55 9.26
C ILE A 37 -6.28 -1.86 9.33
N VAL A 38 -7.34 -2.57 8.91
CA VAL A 38 -8.68 -2.01 8.87
C VAL A 38 -9.54 -2.55 10.00
N PRO A 39 -10.50 -1.76 10.51
CA PRO A 39 -11.47 -2.23 11.48
C PRO A 39 -12.29 -3.41 10.95
N GLU A 40 -12.81 -4.22 11.87
CA GLU A 40 -13.52 -5.47 11.56
C GLU A 40 -14.70 -5.29 10.58
N ASN A 41 -15.43 -4.18 10.69
CA ASN A 41 -16.55 -3.88 9.79
C ASN A 41 -16.10 -3.64 8.34
N ILE A 42 -14.87 -3.14 8.11
CA ILE A 42 -14.28 -2.96 6.78
C ILE A 42 -13.72 -4.29 6.27
N TYR A 43 -12.99 -5.03 7.11
CA TYR A 43 -12.45 -6.33 6.76
C TYR A 43 -13.54 -7.31 6.26
N LYS A 44 -14.74 -7.28 6.88
CA LYS A 44 -15.84 -8.16 6.48
C LYS A 44 -16.42 -7.86 5.10
N ILE A 45 -16.32 -6.62 4.64
CA ILE A 45 -16.99 -6.12 3.43
C ILE A 45 -16.05 -5.95 2.23
N CYS A 46 -14.74 -5.76 2.48
CA CYS A 46 -13.76 -5.61 1.42
C CYS A 46 -12.39 -6.23 1.77
N TYR A 47 -11.75 -6.80 0.75
CA TYR A 47 -10.49 -7.52 0.87
C TYR A 47 -9.52 -7.05 -0.20
N PRO A 48 -8.24 -6.85 0.12
CA PRO A 48 -7.23 -6.41 -0.82
C PRO A 48 -6.80 -7.59 -1.69
N VAL A 49 -6.57 -7.32 -2.96
CA VAL A 49 -6.15 -8.34 -3.94
C VAL A 49 -4.74 -8.08 -4.41
N GLU A 50 -4.46 -6.85 -4.80
CA GLU A 50 -3.14 -6.45 -5.27
C GLU A 50 -2.96 -4.94 -5.09
N ILE A 51 -1.71 -4.51 -5.02
CA ILE A 51 -1.35 -3.10 -5.13
C ILE A 51 -0.40 -2.97 -6.31
N ASN A 52 -0.72 -2.09 -7.23
CA ASN A 52 0.10 -1.80 -8.40
C ASN A 52 0.21 -0.29 -8.58
N GLU A 53 1.44 0.23 -8.61
CA GLU A 53 1.72 1.67 -8.76
C GLU A 53 0.92 2.54 -7.76
N GLY A 54 0.82 2.07 -6.50
CA GLY A 54 0.06 2.74 -5.44
C GLY A 54 -1.46 2.61 -5.53
N LYS A 55 -1.99 1.91 -6.54
CA LYS A 55 -3.41 1.63 -6.68
C LYS A 55 -3.75 0.32 -6.00
N LEU A 56 -4.51 0.40 -4.91
CA LEU A 56 -5.01 -0.76 -4.19
C LEU A 56 -6.25 -1.31 -4.91
N LYS A 57 -6.15 -2.53 -5.44
CA LYS A 57 -7.31 -3.27 -5.95
C LYS A 57 -7.95 -4.05 -4.81
N ILE A 58 -9.26 -3.89 -4.66
CA ILE A 58 -10.05 -4.57 -3.64
C ILE A 58 -11.21 -5.32 -4.27
N LYS A 59 -11.59 -6.43 -3.65
CA LYS A 59 -12.89 -7.07 -3.86
C LYS A 59 -13.84 -6.62 -2.76
N VAL A 60 -15.10 -6.43 -3.12
CA VAL A 60 -16.17 -6.10 -2.19
C VAL A 60 -17.21 -7.23 -2.17
N SER A 61 -17.95 -7.35 -1.07
CA SER A 61 -18.94 -8.42 -0.91
C SER A 61 -20.21 -8.21 -1.75
N THR A 62 -20.59 -6.97 -2.05
CA THR A 62 -21.81 -6.63 -2.81
C THR A 62 -21.64 -5.34 -3.63
N GLU A 63 -22.50 -5.13 -4.63
CA GLU A 63 -22.52 -3.90 -5.44
C GLU A 63 -22.82 -2.64 -4.63
N ALA A 64 -23.68 -2.74 -3.60
CA ALA A 64 -23.95 -1.60 -2.71
C ALA A 64 -22.66 -1.12 -2.02
N TRP A 65 -21.83 -2.07 -1.58
CA TRP A 65 -20.54 -1.74 -0.97
C TRP A 65 -19.52 -1.18 -1.96
N GLN A 66 -19.59 -1.53 -3.24
CA GLN A 66 -18.75 -0.90 -4.25
C GLN A 66 -18.96 0.62 -4.27
N THR A 67 -20.21 1.05 -4.34
CA THR A 67 -20.57 2.48 -4.36
C THR A 67 -20.13 3.18 -3.08
N GLU A 68 -20.43 2.59 -1.92
CA GLU A 68 -20.04 3.13 -0.61
C GLU A 68 -18.52 3.27 -0.46
N ILE A 69 -17.76 2.24 -0.86
CA ILE A 69 -16.30 2.29 -0.78
C ILE A 69 -15.73 3.32 -1.74
N LEU A 70 -16.25 3.42 -2.96
CA LEU A 70 -15.77 4.43 -3.91
C LEU A 70 -16.08 5.86 -3.45
N ASN A 71 -17.23 6.08 -2.81
CA ASN A 71 -17.59 7.37 -2.20
C ASN A 71 -16.68 7.72 -1.02
N ASN A 72 -16.30 6.72 -0.21
CA ASN A 72 -15.48 6.89 0.98
C ASN A 72 -13.99 6.55 0.76
N LYS A 73 -13.54 6.40 -0.49
CA LYS A 73 -12.21 5.86 -0.80
C LYS A 73 -11.07 6.66 -0.19
N LYS A 74 -11.22 7.98 -0.08
CA LYS A 74 -10.21 8.87 0.53
C LYS A 74 -9.96 8.51 2.00
N ALA A 75 -11.02 8.23 2.76
CA ALA A 75 -10.89 7.83 4.16
C ALA A 75 -10.22 6.46 4.29
N LEU A 76 -10.56 5.52 3.41
CA LEU A 76 -9.92 4.19 3.38
C LEU A 76 -8.43 4.28 3.02
N ILE A 77 -8.07 5.10 2.04
CA ILE A 77 -6.66 5.37 1.66
C ILE A 77 -5.90 5.93 2.86
N GLN A 78 -6.44 6.96 3.49
CA GLN A 78 -5.81 7.60 4.64
C GLN A 78 -5.60 6.60 5.79
N MET A 79 -6.62 5.82 6.13
CA MET A 79 -6.52 4.80 7.18
C MET A 79 -5.41 3.77 6.92
N VAL A 80 -5.28 3.28 5.68
CA VAL A 80 -4.24 2.31 5.31
C VAL A 80 -2.83 2.94 5.38
N ASN A 81 -2.70 4.16 4.87
CA ASN A 81 -1.43 4.89 4.89
C ASN A 81 -1.00 5.25 6.33
N ASP A 82 -1.94 5.70 7.17
CA ASP A 82 -1.72 6.02 8.58
C ASP A 82 -1.20 4.79 9.35
N LYS A 83 -1.77 3.60 9.08
CA LYS A 83 -1.33 2.37 9.73
C LYS A 83 0.07 1.93 9.30
N THR A 84 0.42 2.17 8.04
CA THR A 84 1.74 1.81 7.50
C THR A 84 2.79 2.90 7.72
N GLY A 85 2.38 4.07 8.22
CA GLY A 85 3.24 5.23 8.44
C GLY A 85 3.77 5.85 7.14
N ARG A 86 3.13 5.56 6.00
CA ARG A 86 3.61 5.96 4.66
C ARG A 86 2.47 6.16 3.67
N ASP A 87 2.67 7.08 2.74
CA ASP A 87 1.76 7.34 1.62
C ASP A 87 1.99 6.36 0.46
N ILE A 88 1.66 5.08 0.67
CA ILE A 88 1.84 4.03 -0.33
C ILE A 88 0.63 3.96 -1.26
N ILE A 89 -0.58 4.08 -0.69
CA ILE A 89 -1.82 4.00 -1.45
C ILE A 89 -2.20 5.40 -1.93
N THR A 90 -2.38 5.55 -3.24
CA THR A 90 -2.77 6.80 -3.89
C THR A 90 -4.19 6.74 -4.46
N ASP A 91 -4.69 5.54 -4.77
CA ASP A 91 -6.05 5.33 -5.27
C ASP A 91 -6.56 3.93 -4.93
N ILE A 92 -7.88 3.75 -5.02
CA ILE A 92 -8.55 2.46 -4.80
C ILE A 92 -9.41 2.13 -6.02
N LYS A 93 -9.30 0.88 -6.46
CA LYS A 93 -10.14 0.31 -7.53
C LYS A 93 -10.85 -0.95 -7.05
N VAL A 94 -12.17 -0.98 -7.20
CA VAL A 94 -12.96 -2.19 -6.98
C VAL A 94 -12.87 -3.08 -8.24
N ILE A 95 -12.71 -4.39 -8.05
CA ILE A 95 -12.67 -5.41 -9.12
C ILE A 95 -13.68 -6.52 -8.91
#